data_AF-A0A127HQP6-F1
#
_entry.id   AF-A0A127HQP6-F1
#
_cell.length_a   1.000
_cell.length_b   1.000
_cell.length_c   1.000
_cell.angle_alpha   90.00
_cell.angle_beta   90.00
_cell.angle_gamma   90.00
#
_symmetry.space_group_name_H-M   'P 1'
#
loop_
_entity.id
_entity.type
_entity.pdbx_description
1 polymer ?
#
loop_
_entity_poly.entity_id
_entity_poly.type
_entity_poly.pdbx_seq_one_letter_code
_entity_poly.pdbx_strand_id
1 'polypeptide(L)'
;MKDQAQSGYKPIQDDVLKTLGLAMIAGQGVERLLSSSLTFPLHGEPLQTVEQVQLLLERYSKATLGRLLKTLRERVDLHPTFDDTLHRFLQHRNIIAHRLHDLPGGFDLHSDEGRGRLKAFLLQYMEDGHTVSMVFLGVLRGWVSQEGIAIPNEHHLSQRMLDHLDDNVMPNLEAFIRAKEHP
;
A
#
# COMPACT_ATOMS: atom_id res chain seq x y z
N MET A 1 -0.32 -39.39 9.22
CA MET A 1 0.77 -38.41 9.11
C MET A 1 0.67 -37.81 7.72
N LYS A 2 0.32 -36.53 7.59
CA LYS A 2 0.10 -35.88 6.30
C LYS A 2 1.44 -35.66 5.60
N ASP A 3 1.51 -36.08 4.34
CA ASP A 3 2.55 -35.73 3.38
C ASP A 3 2.84 -34.23 3.43
N GLN A 4 3.97 -33.85 4.03
CA GLN A 4 4.56 -32.55 3.72
C GLN A 4 5.17 -32.70 2.34
N ALA A 5 4.43 -32.23 1.33
CA ALA A 5 4.98 -32.04 0.00
C ALA A 5 6.24 -31.16 0.14
N GLN A 6 7.42 -31.78 0.06
CA GLN A 6 8.69 -31.09 0.02
C GLN A 6 8.73 -30.28 -1.27
N SER A 7 8.86 -28.96 -1.14
CA SER A 7 8.81 -28.00 -2.27
C SER A 7 9.94 -28.16 -3.30
N GLY A 8 10.85 -29.12 -3.11
CA GLY A 8 12.09 -29.26 -3.88
C GLY A 8 13.19 -28.26 -3.48
N TYR A 9 12.88 -27.26 -2.65
CA TYR A 9 13.83 -26.25 -2.18
C TYR A 9 14.35 -26.54 -0.77
N LYS A 10 15.55 -26.00 -0.46
CA LYS A 10 16.06 -26.03 0.92
C LYS A 10 15.14 -25.18 1.82
N PRO A 11 14.99 -25.51 3.11
CA PRO A 11 14.10 -24.77 4.03
C PRO A 11 14.31 -23.25 4.02
N ILE A 12 15.55 -22.78 3.88
CA ILE A 12 15.87 -21.35 3.83
C ILE A 12 15.47 -20.66 2.52
N GLN A 13 15.47 -21.39 1.41
CA GLN A 13 14.97 -20.90 0.13
C GLN A 13 13.45 -20.82 0.16
N ASP A 14 12.82 -21.84 0.77
CA ASP A 14 11.39 -21.89 1.02
C ASP A 14 10.88 -20.71 1.84
N ASP A 15 11.62 -20.33 2.89
CA ASP A 15 11.31 -19.19 3.72
C ASP A 15 11.33 -17.86 2.95
N VAL A 16 12.33 -17.66 2.08
CA VAL A 16 12.41 -16.47 1.21
C VAL A 16 11.26 -16.45 0.20
N LEU A 17 10.95 -17.60 -0.43
CA LEU A 17 9.84 -17.71 -1.38
C LEU A 17 8.47 -17.50 -0.71
N LYS A 18 8.27 -18.00 0.52
CA LYS A 18 7.07 -17.71 1.31
C LYS A 18 6.96 -16.23 1.63
N THR A 19 8.07 -15.59 1.99
CA THR A 19 8.13 -14.15 2.23
C THR A 19 7.76 -13.37 0.96
N LEU A 20 8.23 -13.79 -0.21
CA LEU A 20 7.86 -13.20 -1.50
C LEU A 20 6.34 -13.33 -1.76
N GLY A 21 5.77 -14.52 -1.53
CA GLY A 21 4.33 -14.74 -1.69
C GLY A 21 3.50 -13.82 -0.78
N LEU A 22 3.88 -13.70 0.49
CA LEU A 22 3.24 -12.78 1.44
C LEU A 22 3.37 -11.32 0.99
N ALA A 23 4.56 -10.91 0.56
CA ALA A 23 4.82 -9.57 0.07
C ALA A 23 3.96 -9.22 -1.15
N MET A 24 3.79 -10.14 -2.11
CA MET A 24 2.91 -9.94 -3.26
C MET A 24 1.45 -9.74 -2.85
N ILE A 25 0.93 -10.58 -1.96
CA ILE A 25 -0.46 -10.48 -1.47
C ILE A 25 -0.67 -9.15 -0.72
N ALA A 26 0.26 -8.80 0.16
CA ALA A 26 0.20 -7.53 0.90
C ALA A 26 0.21 -6.33 -0.06
N GLY A 27 1.11 -6.33 -1.05
CA GLY A 27 1.19 -5.30 -2.09
C GLY A 27 -0.09 -5.13 -2.90
N GLN A 28 -0.72 -6.23 -3.32
CA GLN A 28 -2.01 -6.19 -4.01
C GLN A 28 -3.12 -5.56 -3.17
N GLY A 29 -3.11 -5.78 -1.84
CA GLY A 29 -4.02 -5.10 -0.92
C GLY A 29 -3.84 -3.58 -0.93
N VAL A 30 -2.59 -3.12 -0.89
CA VAL A 30 -2.25 -1.68 -0.97
C VAL A 30 -2.71 -1.09 -2.31
N GLU A 31 -2.50 -1.80 -3.42
CA GLU A 31 -2.91 -1.35 -4.75
C GLU A 31 -4.42 -1.19 -4.88
N ARG A 32 -5.19 -2.14 -4.32
CA ARG A 32 -6.65 -2.03 -4.27
C ARG A 32 -7.10 -0.84 -3.44
N LEU A 33 -6.43 -0.57 -2.32
CA LEU A 33 -6.77 0.57 -1.47
C LEU A 33 -6.41 1.91 -2.11
N LEU A 34 -5.25 1.99 -2.78
CA LEU A 34 -4.87 3.11 -3.63
C LEU A 34 -5.92 3.35 -4.73
N SER A 35 -6.33 2.29 -5.41
CA SER A 35 -7.37 2.31 -6.43
C SER A 35 -8.69 2.87 -5.90
N SER A 36 -9.21 2.32 -4.80
CA SER A 36 -10.43 2.81 -4.17
C SER A 36 -10.31 4.27 -3.75
N SER A 37 -9.17 4.66 -3.19
CA SER A 37 -8.93 6.05 -2.79
C SER A 37 -8.87 6.99 -3.99
N LEU A 38 -8.30 6.55 -5.10
CA LEU A 38 -8.31 7.28 -6.36
C LEU A 38 -9.72 7.40 -6.93
N THR A 39 -10.53 6.35 -6.90
CA THR A 39 -11.87 6.33 -7.48
C THR A 39 -12.88 7.17 -6.71
N PHE A 40 -12.86 7.12 -5.38
CA PHE A 40 -13.92 7.71 -4.54
C PHE A 40 -13.50 9.04 -3.91
N PRO A 41 -12.58 9.09 -2.92
CA PRO A 41 -12.26 10.35 -2.25
C PRO A 41 -11.35 11.31 -3.03
N LEU A 42 -10.59 10.84 -4.03
CA LEU A 42 -9.54 11.64 -4.68
C LEU A 42 -9.78 11.95 -6.17
N HIS A 43 -10.80 11.38 -6.81
CA HIS A 43 -11.22 11.75 -8.18
C HIS A 43 -12.51 12.57 -8.20
N GLY A 44 -12.58 13.54 -9.11
CA GLY A 44 -13.84 14.23 -9.45
C GLY A 44 -14.77 13.43 -10.37
N GLU A 45 -14.25 12.41 -11.06
CA GLU A 45 -15.01 11.44 -11.85
C GLU A 45 -14.46 10.01 -11.59
N PRO A 46 -15.31 9.03 -11.24
CA PRO A 46 -14.87 7.71 -10.78
C PRO A 46 -14.13 6.94 -11.86
N LEU A 47 -12.98 6.36 -11.52
CA LEU A 47 -12.33 5.35 -12.37
C LEU A 47 -13.25 4.13 -12.45
N GLN A 48 -13.58 3.71 -13.67
CA GLN A 48 -14.61 2.69 -13.93
C GLN A 48 -14.04 1.29 -14.15
N THR A 49 -12.74 1.14 -14.39
CA THR A 49 -12.14 -0.17 -14.67
C THR A 49 -10.78 -0.39 -13.98
N VAL A 50 -10.44 -1.67 -13.77
CA VAL A 50 -9.15 -2.10 -13.20
C VAL A 50 -7.99 -1.67 -14.11
N GLU A 51 -8.18 -1.69 -15.42
CA GLU A 51 -7.18 -1.27 -16.40
C GLU A 51 -6.91 0.23 -16.34
N GLN A 52 -7.90 1.06 -16.00
CA GLN A 52 -7.69 2.50 -15.80
C GLN A 52 -6.84 2.77 -14.57
N VAL A 53 -7.10 2.04 -13.48
CA VAL A 53 -6.30 2.08 -12.26
C VAL A 53 -4.88 1.60 -12.53
N GLN A 54 -4.74 0.51 -13.29
CA GLN A 54 -3.46 -0.08 -13.64
C GLN A 54 -2.67 0.81 -14.58
N LEU A 55 -3.32 1.44 -15.57
CA LEU A 55 -2.75 2.51 -16.38
C LEU A 55 -2.38 3.74 -15.54
N LEU A 56 -3.12 4.08 -14.50
CA LEU A 56 -2.78 5.20 -13.61
C LEU A 56 -1.58 4.84 -12.74
N LEU A 57 -1.53 3.60 -12.23
CA LEU A 57 -0.42 3.00 -11.49
C LEU A 57 0.86 2.89 -12.36
N GLU A 58 0.73 2.51 -13.62
CA GLU A 58 1.79 2.38 -14.61
C GLU A 58 2.20 3.75 -15.20
N ARG A 59 1.26 4.69 -15.37
CA ARG A 59 1.46 6.07 -15.84
C ARG A 59 1.67 7.08 -14.71
N TYR A 60 2.01 6.68 -13.49
CA TYR A 60 2.54 7.62 -12.50
C TYR A 60 3.91 8.15 -12.97
N SER A 61 3.86 9.06 -13.95
CA SER A 61 4.82 10.13 -14.06
C SER A 61 4.84 10.83 -12.70
N LYS A 62 6.00 11.33 -12.29
CA LYS A 62 6.15 12.11 -11.05
C LYS A 62 5.06 13.18 -10.87
N ALA A 63 4.47 13.67 -11.97
CA ALA A 63 3.38 14.65 -11.96
C ALA A 63 2.04 14.13 -11.39
N THR A 64 1.59 12.92 -11.75
CA THR A 64 0.32 12.36 -11.25
C THR A 64 0.44 12.01 -9.76
N LEU A 65 1.59 11.47 -9.35
CA LEU A 65 1.85 11.11 -7.96
C LEU A 65 2.03 12.36 -7.10
N GLY A 66 2.74 13.36 -7.63
CA GLY A 66 2.88 14.66 -6.99
C GLY A 66 1.55 15.39 -6.82
N ARG A 67 0.63 15.29 -7.79
CA ARG A 67 -0.73 15.85 -7.65
C ARG A 67 -1.54 15.12 -6.60
N LEU A 68 -1.49 13.79 -6.54
CA LEU A 68 -2.15 13.01 -5.50
C LEU A 68 -1.59 13.31 -4.11
N LEU A 69 -0.27 13.36 -3.96
CA LEU A 69 0.41 13.71 -2.70
C LEU A 69 0.09 15.14 -2.27
N LYS A 70 0.03 16.08 -3.22
CA LYS A 70 -0.40 17.45 -2.96
C LYS A 70 -1.84 17.49 -2.44
N THR A 71 -2.77 16.84 -3.14
CA THR A 71 -4.16 16.74 -2.69
C THR A 71 -4.26 16.07 -1.32
N LEU A 72 -3.48 15.04 -1.02
CA LEU A 72 -3.47 14.40 0.29
C LEU A 72 -2.92 15.32 1.38
N ARG A 73 -1.79 15.99 1.15
CA ARG A 73 -1.16 16.92 2.11
C ARG A 73 -2.01 18.17 2.37
N GLU A 74 -2.82 18.59 1.41
CA GLU A 74 -3.80 19.67 1.60
C GLU A 74 -4.92 19.29 2.59
N ARG A 75 -5.05 18.00 2.94
CA ARG A 75 -6.26 17.43 3.54
C ARG A 75 -6.01 16.54 4.75
N VAL A 76 -4.81 15.96 4.84
CA VAL A 76 -4.34 15.08 5.91
C VAL A 76 -2.95 15.53 6.29
N ASP A 77 -2.68 15.63 7.60
CA ASP A 77 -1.34 15.90 8.10
C ASP A 77 -0.45 14.66 7.92
N LEU A 78 0.15 14.56 6.74
CA LEU A 78 1.03 13.45 6.39
C LEU A 78 2.41 13.66 7.01
N HIS A 79 2.93 12.60 7.64
CA HIS A 79 4.30 12.59 8.12
C HIS A 79 5.27 13.01 7.00
N PRO A 80 6.30 13.85 7.27
CA PRO A 80 7.16 14.42 6.23
C PRO A 80 7.79 13.38 5.29
N THR A 81 8.08 12.18 5.78
CA THR A 81 8.70 11.07 5.04
C THR A 81 7.72 10.24 4.21
N PHE A 82 6.43 10.54 4.23
CA PHE A 82 5.42 9.73 3.55
C PHE A 82 5.65 9.66 2.04
N ASP A 83 6.04 10.77 1.42
CA ASP A 83 6.32 10.84 -0.02
C ASP A 83 7.43 9.86 -0.41
N ASP A 84 8.50 9.80 0.38
CA ASP A 84 9.61 8.87 0.18
C ASP A 84 9.17 7.42 0.38
N THR A 85 8.32 7.16 1.38
CA THR A 85 7.77 5.83 1.64
C THR A 85 6.86 5.37 0.50
N LEU A 86 5.95 6.21 0.00
CA LEU A 86 5.09 5.89 -1.13
C LEU A 86 5.92 5.69 -2.40
N HIS A 87 6.92 6.54 -2.64
CA HIS A 87 7.80 6.42 -3.79
C HIS A 87 8.57 5.09 -3.76
N ARG A 88 9.18 4.76 -2.62
CA ARG A 88 9.93 3.52 -2.42
C ARG A 88 9.03 2.29 -2.55
N PHE A 89 7.82 2.32 -1.99
CA PHE A 89 6.81 1.27 -2.16
C PHE A 89 6.52 0.99 -3.64
N LEU A 90 6.20 2.04 -4.42
CA LEU A 90 5.89 1.88 -5.85
C LEU A 90 7.09 1.38 -6.66
N GLN A 91 8.31 1.81 -6.32
CA GLN A 91 9.53 1.30 -6.94
C GLN A 91 9.74 -0.18 -6.65
N HIS A 92 9.64 -0.59 -5.38
CA HIS A 92 9.78 -1.98 -4.96
C HIS A 92 8.71 -2.88 -5.60
N ARG A 93 7.47 -2.40 -5.70
CA ARG A 93 6.39 -3.09 -6.41
C ARG A 93 6.76 -3.37 -7.86
N ASN A 94 7.24 -2.36 -8.59
CA ASN A 94 7.62 -2.51 -10.00
C ASN A 94 8.79 -3.50 -10.17
N ILE A 95 9.72 -3.49 -9.21
CA ILE A 95 10.81 -4.46 -9.16
C ILE A 95 10.26 -5.88 -8.96
N ILE A 96 9.38 -6.10 -7.98
CA ILE A 96 8.79 -7.42 -7.70
C ILE A 96 7.98 -7.92 -8.91
N ALA A 97 7.17 -7.05 -9.51
CA ALA A 97 6.26 -7.42 -10.59
C ALA A 97 6.97 -7.74 -11.92
N HIS A 98 8.04 -7.01 -12.24
CA HIS A 98 8.60 -7.02 -13.59
C HIS A 98 10.10 -7.31 -13.67
N ARG A 99 10.84 -7.12 -12.57
CA ARG A 99 12.31 -7.06 -12.62
C ARG A 99 13.00 -7.86 -11.52
N LEU A 100 12.29 -8.78 -10.86
CA LEU A 100 12.83 -9.52 -9.73
C LEU A 100 14.07 -10.37 -10.14
N HIS A 101 14.08 -10.86 -11.37
CA HIS A 101 15.18 -11.62 -11.97
C HIS A 101 16.33 -10.74 -12.49
N ASP A 102 16.08 -9.45 -12.72
CA ASP A 102 16.98 -8.51 -13.38
C ASP A 102 17.64 -7.51 -12.42
N LEU A 103 17.47 -7.69 -11.10
CA LEU A 103 18.05 -6.80 -10.09
C LEU A 103 19.58 -6.96 -10.03
N PRO A 104 20.36 -5.93 -10.39
CA PRO A 104 21.76 -5.89 -10.02
C PRO A 104 21.89 -5.78 -8.50
N GLY A 105 22.86 -6.48 -7.90
CA GLY A 105 23.08 -6.48 -6.44
C GLY A 105 23.04 -7.85 -5.77
N GLY A 106 22.96 -8.94 -6.55
CA GLY A 106 23.07 -10.30 -6.03
C GLY A 106 21.86 -10.71 -5.19
N PHE A 107 20.65 -10.39 -5.66
CA PHE A 107 19.41 -10.93 -5.12
C PHE A 107 19.21 -12.32 -5.70
N ASP A 108 19.50 -13.36 -4.93
CA ASP A 108 19.46 -14.72 -5.43
C ASP A 108 19.08 -15.72 -4.32
N LEU A 109 18.55 -16.87 -4.71
CA LEU A 109 18.13 -17.93 -3.77
C LEU A 109 19.27 -18.90 -3.44
N HIS A 110 20.43 -18.80 -4.05
CA HIS A 110 21.48 -19.82 -4.01
C HIS A 110 22.62 -19.45 -3.06
N SER A 111 22.91 -18.17 -2.87
CA SER A 111 23.87 -17.63 -1.91
C SER A 111 23.20 -17.20 -0.60
N ASP A 112 23.90 -17.34 0.53
CA ASP A 112 23.39 -16.86 1.83
C ASP A 112 23.18 -15.36 1.83
N GLU A 113 24.13 -14.61 1.29
CA GLU A 113 24.03 -13.16 1.21
C GLU A 113 22.87 -12.71 0.32
N GLY A 114 22.67 -13.36 -0.83
CA GLY A 114 21.60 -13.02 -1.76
C GLY A 114 20.23 -13.31 -1.19
N ARG A 115 20.08 -14.41 -0.44
CA ARG A 115 18.86 -14.71 0.32
C ARG A 115 18.60 -13.65 1.38
N GLY A 116 19.64 -13.24 2.11
CA GLY A 116 19.55 -12.19 3.13
C GLY A 116 19.09 -10.86 2.54
N ARG A 117 19.71 -10.41 1.45
CA ARG A 117 19.34 -9.18 0.74
C ARG A 117 17.91 -9.24 0.20
N LEU A 118 17.52 -10.35 -0.42
CA LEU A 118 16.18 -10.53 -0.95
C LEU A 118 15.12 -10.51 0.15
N LYS A 119 15.36 -11.21 1.26
CA LYS A 119 14.43 -11.21 2.39
C LYS A 119 14.29 -9.80 2.98
N ALA A 120 15.40 -9.09 3.21
CA ALA A 120 15.37 -7.72 3.73
C ALA A 120 14.61 -6.77 2.81
N PHE A 121 14.83 -6.85 1.49
CA PHE A 121 14.09 -6.09 0.49
C PHE A 121 12.58 -6.35 0.55
N LEU A 122 12.16 -7.62 0.66
CA LEU A 122 10.75 -7.99 0.74
C LEU A 122 10.10 -7.52 2.05
N LEU A 123 10.82 -7.60 3.18
CA LEU A 123 10.34 -7.10 4.46
C LEU A 123 10.16 -5.58 4.41
N GLN A 124 11.13 -4.83 3.88
CA GLN A 124 11.02 -3.38 3.73
C GLN A 124 9.83 -2.99 2.84
N TYR A 125 9.61 -3.71 1.73
CA TYR A 125 8.45 -3.50 0.88
C TYR A 125 7.11 -3.67 1.62
N MET A 126 7.02 -4.68 2.49
CA MET A 126 5.81 -4.90 3.31
C MET A 126 5.63 -3.80 4.38
N GLU A 127 6.70 -3.33 5.01
CA GLU A 127 6.63 -2.22 5.98
C GLU A 127 6.18 -0.91 5.32
N ASP A 128 6.75 -0.61 4.14
CA ASP A 128 6.35 0.55 3.35
C ASP A 128 4.88 0.42 2.93
N GLY A 129 4.47 -0.77 2.46
CA GLY A 129 3.09 -1.06 2.09
C GLY A 129 2.11 -0.92 3.26
N HIS A 130 2.49 -1.35 4.46
CA HIS A 130 1.67 -1.16 5.66
C HIS A 130 1.46 0.33 5.96
N THR A 131 2.53 1.12 5.95
CA THR A 131 2.47 2.57 6.17
C THR A 131 1.59 3.26 5.14
N VAL A 132 1.78 2.93 3.86
CA VAL A 132 0.93 3.42 2.76
C VAL A 132 -0.53 3.04 3.00
N SER A 133 -0.79 1.79 3.39
CA SER A 133 -2.15 1.30 3.62
C SER A 133 -2.87 2.07 4.73
N MET A 134 -2.20 2.35 5.85
CA MET A 134 -2.82 3.06 6.97
C MET A 134 -3.26 4.48 6.56
N VAL A 135 -2.45 5.18 5.76
CA VAL A 135 -2.80 6.50 5.25
C VAL A 135 -4.02 6.43 4.34
N PHE A 136 -4.01 5.57 3.32
CA PHE A 136 -5.13 5.49 2.37
C PHE A 136 -6.41 4.93 3.01
N LEU A 137 -6.29 4.06 4.02
CA LEU A 137 -7.43 3.56 4.78
C LEU A 137 -8.08 4.68 5.58
N GLY A 138 -7.29 5.53 6.23
CA GLY A 138 -7.82 6.69 6.93
C GLY A 138 -8.49 7.71 6.00
N VAL A 139 -7.93 7.93 4.81
CA VAL A 139 -8.57 8.76 3.76
C VAL A 139 -9.93 8.19 3.36
N LEU A 140 -10.00 6.88 3.10
CA LEU A 140 -11.24 6.21 2.70
C LEU A 140 -12.28 6.23 3.82
N ARG A 141 -11.90 5.88 5.07
CA ARG A 141 -12.81 5.93 6.22
C ARG A 141 -13.34 7.33 6.47
N GLY A 142 -12.48 8.34 6.33
CA GLY A 142 -12.87 9.73 6.45
C GLY A 142 -13.94 10.14 5.46
N TRP A 143 -13.80 9.73 4.19
CA TRP A 143 -14.81 9.96 3.17
C TRP A 143 -16.12 9.20 3.44
N VAL A 144 -16.04 7.92 3.81
CA VAL A 144 -17.22 7.10 4.09
C VAL A 144 -18.06 7.67 5.25
N SER A 145 -17.41 8.18 6.31
CA SER A 145 -18.10 8.85 7.42
C SER A 145 -18.83 10.13 6.99
N GLN A 146 -18.31 10.86 6.00
CA GLN A 146 -18.91 12.10 5.49
C GLN A 146 -20.14 11.85 4.65
N GLU A 147 -20.09 10.81 3.80
CA GLU A 147 -21.22 10.41 2.96
C GLU A 147 -22.35 9.73 3.74
N GLY A 148 -22.21 9.62 5.08
CA GLY A 148 -23.18 8.96 5.94
C GLY A 148 -23.33 7.46 5.65
N ILE A 149 -22.33 6.86 4.99
CA ILE A 149 -22.33 5.45 4.64
C ILE A 149 -22.00 4.67 5.91
N ALA A 150 -22.96 3.87 6.38
CA ALA A 150 -22.74 2.97 7.49
C ALA A 150 -21.75 1.87 7.07
N ILE A 151 -20.52 1.91 7.61
CA ILE A 151 -19.59 0.80 7.48
C ILE A 151 -20.13 -0.33 8.36
N PRO A 152 -20.45 -1.51 7.79
CA PRO A 152 -20.75 -2.67 8.61
C PRO A 152 -19.55 -2.92 9.53
N ASN A 153 -19.76 -3.02 10.85
CA ASN A 153 -18.71 -3.36 11.81
C ASN A 153 -18.17 -4.76 11.53
N GLU A 154 -17.32 -4.87 10.53
CA GLU A 154 -16.73 -6.12 10.09
C GLU A 154 -15.47 -6.39 10.92
N HIS A 155 -15.50 -7.57 11.56
CA HIS A 155 -14.59 -8.14 12.55
C HIS A 155 -13.15 -8.38 12.06
N HIS A 156 -12.58 -7.51 11.21
CA HIS A 156 -11.33 -7.77 10.50
C HIS A 156 -10.21 -6.78 10.85
N LEU A 157 -10.54 -5.61 11.41
CA LEU A 157 -9.54 -4.65 11.89
C LEU A 157 -9.17 -4.99 13.33
N SER A 158 -7.88 -5.20 13.58
CA SER A 158 -7.40 -5.35 14.95
C SER A 158 -7.56 -4.03 15.71
N GLN A 159 -7.85 -4.09 17.01
CA GLN A 159 -8.01 -2.91 17.87
C GLN A 159 -6.82 -1.94 17.73
N ARG A 160 -5.60 -2.50 17.65
CA ARG A 160 -4.36 -1.72 17.45
C ARG A 160 -4.34 -0.93 16.14
N MET A 161 -4.96 -1.44 15.07
CA MET A 161 -5.11 -0.69 13.82
C MET A 161 -6.16 0.41 13.93
N LEU A 162 -7.24 0.18 14.69
CA LEU A 162 -8.24 1.20 14.97
C LEU A 162 -7.61 2.34 15.78
N ASP A 163 -6.92 2.02 16.86
CA ASP A 163 -6.24 2.99 17.73
C ASP A 163 -5.22 3.82 16.93
N HIS A 164 -4.43 3.20 16.05
CA HIS A 164 -3.49 3.93 15.19
C HIS A 164 -4.19 4.91 14.23
N LEU A 165 -5.33 4.52 13.64
CA LEU A 165 -6.10 5.41 12.76
C LEU A 165 -6.71 6.57 13.53
N ASP A 166 -7.24 6.29 14.73
CA ASP A 166 -7.90 7.27 15.58
C ASP A 166 -6.89 8.27 16.17
N ASP A 167 -5.68 7.83 16.49
CA ASP A 167 -4.63 8.69 17.05
C ASP A 167 -3.85 9.48 15.99
N ASN A 168 -3.72 8.95 14.76
CA ASN A 168 -2.79 9.50 13.76
C ASN A 168 -3.47 10.02 12.48
N VAL A 169 -4.73 9.66 12.21
CA VAL A 169 -5.38 9.98 10.93
C VAL A 169 -6.75 10.68 11.09
N MET A 170 -7.56 10.27 12.08
CA MET A 170 -8.88 10.86 12.36
C MET A 170 -8.90 12.27 13.01
N PRO A 171 -7.94 12.69 13.88
CA PRO A 171 -8.10 13.92 14.67
C PRO A 171 -8.18 15.22 13.85
N ASN A 172 -7.80 15.18 12.57
CA ASN A 172 -7.76 16.35 11.69
C ASN A 172 -8.80 16.32 10.56
N LEU A 173 -9.74 15.37 10.59
CA LEU A 173 -10.64 15.12 9.46
C LEU A 173 -11.99 15.86 9.56
N GLU A 174 -12.34 16.41 10.71
CA GLU A 174 -13.57 17.21 10.88
C GLU A 174 -13.46 18.62 10.28
N ALA A 175 -12.27 19.23 10.34
CA ALA A 175 -11.99 20.53 9.72
C ALA A 175 -11.96 20.46 8.17
N PHE A 176 -11.69 19.26 7.64
CA PHE A 176 -11.58 18.97 6.21
C PHE A 176 -12.91 19.18 5.43
N ILE A 177 -14.05 19.22 6.12
CA ILE A 177 -15.38 19.12 5.46
C ILE A 177 -16.13 20.45 5.46
N ARG A 178 -16.02 21.26 6.52
CA ARG A 178 -16.77 22.53 6.63
C ARG A 178 -16.40 23.56 5.56
N ALA A 179 -15.20 23.47 4.97
CA ALA A 179 -14.75 24.41 3.93
C ALA A 179 -15.46 24.23 2.57
N LYS A 180 -16.30 23.20 2.39
CA LYS A 180 -17.05 22.95 1.14
C LYS A 180 -18.49 23.45 1.14
N GLU A 181 -19.03 23.89 2.28
CA GLU A 181 -20.41 24.42 2.38
C GLU A 181 -20.51 25.90 2.02
N HIS A 182 -19.39 26.61 1.87
CA HIS A 182 -19.35 28.01 1.43
C HIS A 182 -18.29 28.20 0.34
N PRO A 183 -18.66 28.11 -0.96
CA PRO A 183 -17.84 28.63 -2.05
C PRO A 183 -17.68 30.15 -1.97
#